data_AF-A0A3N0BYH5-F1
#
_entry.id   AF-A0A3N0BYH5-F1
#
_cell.length_a   1.000
_cell.length_b   1.000
_cell.length_c   1.000
_cell.angle_alpha   90.00
_cell.angle_beta   90.00
_cell.angle_gamma   90.00
#
_symmetry.space_group_name_H-M   'P 1'
#
loop_
_entity.id
_entity.type
_entity.pdbx_description
1 polymer ?
#
loop_
_entity_poly.entity_id
_entity_poly.type
_entity_poly.pdbx_seq_one_letter_code
_entity_poly.pdbx_strand_id
1 'polypeptide(L)' 'MIHISKNTKSTDLERVKKGDTISFDNGKSGEVTAVQILEHSTQKKYYYKIKNDGIVLVIK' A
#
# COMPACT_ATOMS: atom_id res chain seq x y z
N MET A 1 4.88 6.53 10.69
CA MET A 1 5.27 5.49 9.71
C MET A 1 4.27 4.36 9.81
N ILE A 2 3.59 4.00 8.71
CA ILE A 2 2.54 2.97 8.68
C ILE A 2 3.15 1.67 8.17
N HIS A 3 2.97 0.58 8.90
CA HIS A 3 3.48 -0.73 8.50
C HIS A 3 2.42 -1.53 7.74
N ILE A 4 2.75 -1.95 6.52
CA ILE A 4 1.87 -2.67 5.60
C ILE A 4 2.42 -4.09 5.40
N SER A 5 1.60 -5.08 5.73
CA SER A 5 1.90 -6.51 5.56
C SER A 5 0.74 -7.22 4.87
N LYS A 6 0.93 -8.49 4.52
CA LYS A 6 -0.16 -9.37 4.05
C LYS A 6 -1.31 -9.51 5.07
N ASN A 7 -1.06 -9.22 6.35
CA ASN A 7 -2.03 -9.34 7.44
C ASN A 7 -2.77 -8.03 7.73
N THR A 8 -2.28 -6.89 7.21
CA THR A 8 -2.93 -5.58 7.38
C THR A 8 -4.38 -5.64 6.88
N LYS A 9 -5.33 -5.09 7.64
CA LYS A 9 -6.75 -5.11 7.27
C LYS A 9 -7.01 -4.17 6.10
N SER A 10 -7.98 -4.50 5.25
CA SER A 10 -8.41 -3.67 4.12
C SER A 10 -8.73 -2.23 4.52
N THR A 11 -9.37 -2.05 5.68
CA THR A 11 -9.67 -0.72 6.23
C THR A 11 -8.43 0.12 6.52
N ASP A 12 -7.33 -0.51 6.94
CA ASP A 12 -6.07 0.20 7.21
C ASP A 12 -5.33 0.50 5.90
N LEU A 13 -5.42 -0.40 4.91
CA LEU A 13 -4.90 -0.19 3.56
C LEU A 13 -5.56 1.02 2.87
N GLU A 14 -6.88 1.18 3.06
CA GLU A 14 -7.67 2.30 2.51
C GLU A 14 -7.39 3.65 3.17
N ARG A 15 -6.82 3.65 4.38
CA ARG A 15 -6.47 4.88 5.11
C ARG A 15 -5.15 5.50 4.65
N VAL A 16 -4.31 4.75 3.94
CA VAL A 16 -3.03 5.23 3.40
C VAL A 16 -3.27 6.24 2.28
N LYS A 17 -2.61 7.39 2.36
CA LYS A 17 -2.73 8.49 1.40
C LYS A 17 -1.36 8.93 0.88
N LYS A 18 -1.39 9.72 -0.19
CA LYS A 18 -0.20 10.41 -0.68
C LYS A 18 0.41 11.27 0.43
N GLY A 19 1.73 11.21 0.59
CA GLY A 19 2.48 11.89 1.65
C GLY A 19 2.72 11.03 2.89
N ASP A 20 2.02 9.90 3.04
CA ASP A 20 2.29 8.99 4.15
C ASP A 20 3.62 8.25 3.93
N THR A 21 4.39 8.07 5.00
CA THR A 21 5.55 7.17 5.00
C THR A 21 5.11 5.77 5.40
N ILE A 22 5.27 4.81 4.50
CA ILE A 22 4.91 3.41 4.71
C ILE A 22 6.14 2.49 4.69
N SER A 23 6.04 1.34 5.35
CA SER A 23 7.05 0.27 5.32
C SER A 23 6.41 -1.09 5.09
N PHE A 24 7.15 -2.00 4.48
CA PHE A 24 6.70 -3.34 4.12
C PHE A 24 7.61 -4.42 4.68
N ASP A 25 7.08 -5.63 4.83
CA ASP A 25 7.84 -6.81 5.33
C ASP A 25 9.04 -7.19 4.44
N ASN A 26 9.02 -6.79 3.17
CA ASN A 26 10.11 -7.04 2.22
C ASN A 26 11.28 -6.04 2.36
N GLY A 27 11.27 -5.19 3.39
CA GLY A 27 12.30 -4.17 3.63
C GLY A 27 12.09 -2.87 2.86
N LYS A 28 11.11 -2.80 1.95
CA LYS A 28 10.78 -1.56 1.23
C LYS A 28 10.12 -0.55 2.16
N SER A 29 10.48 0.71 2.01
CA SER A 29 9.86 1.79 2.77
C SER A 29 10.04 3.12 2.06
N GLY A 30 9.12 4.04 2.30
CA GLY A 30 9.24 5.39 1.78
C GLY A 30 7.92 6.16 1.75
N GLU A 31 8.00 7.34 1.16
CA GLU A 31 6.88 8.25 1.00
C GLU A 31 5.97 7.81 -0.15
N VAL A 32 4.67 7.72 0.10
CA VAL A 32 3.67 7.39 -0.91
C VAL A 32 3.45 8.60 -1.81
N THR A 33 3.68 8.41 -3.10
CA THR A 33 3.48 9.43 -4.14
C THR A 33 2.14 9.29 -4.86
N ALA A 34 1.60 8.07 -4.92
CA ALA A 34 0.29 7.78 -5.49
C ALA A 34 -0.30 6.51 -4.86
N VAL A 35 -1.64 6.46 -4.80
CA VAL A 35 -2.42 5.31 -4.34
C VAL A 35 -3.45 4.98 -5.41
N GLN A 36 -3.60 3.71 -5.74
CA GLN A 36 -4.68 3.22 -6.60
C GLN A 36 -5.28 1.96 -6.01
N ILE A 37 -6.61 1.93 -5.91
CA ILE A 37 -7.36 0.81 -5.37
C ILE A 37 -8.24 0.28 -6.50
N LEU A 38 -8.09 -0.99 -6.84
CA LEU A 38 -8.92 -1.69 -7.83
C LEU A 38 -9.74 -2.75 -7.11
N GLU A 39 -11.06 -2.63 -7.20
CA GLU A 39 -12.00 -3.57 -6.62
C GLU A 39 -12.59 -4.46 -7.72
N HIS A 40 -12.37 -5.76 -7.60
CA HIS A 40 -13.01 -6.79 -8.40
C HIS A 40 -14.02 -7.53 -7.53
N SER A 41 -14.96 -8.25 -8.15
CA SER A 41 -16.02 -9.01 -7.46
C SER A 41 -15.51 -10.01 -6.41
N THR A 42 -14.26 -10.47 -6.52
CA THR A 42 -13.66 -11.48 -5.63
C THR A 42 -12.45 -11.00 -4.85
N GLN A 43 -11.88 -9.83 -5.19
CA GLN A 43 -10.60 -9.38 -4.60
C GLN A 43 -10.42 -7.87 -4.74
N LYS A 44 -9.67 -7.29 -3.81
CA LYS A 44 -9.28 -5.88 -3.79
C LYS A 44 -7.76 -5.76 -3.90
N LYS A 45 -7.31 -4.95 -4.86
CA LYS A 45 -5.89 -4.71 -5.14
C LYS A 45 -5.53 -3.29 -4.75
N TYR A 46 -4.48 -3.16 -3.95
CA TYR A 46 -3.97 -1.89 -3.47
C TYR A 46 -2.58 -1.66 -4.05
N TYR A 47 -2.44 -0.61 -4.85
CA TYR A 47 -1.20 -0.20 -5.47
C TYR A 47 -0.68 1.07 -4.78
N TYR A 48 0.52 0.99 -4.23
CA TYR A 48 1.22 2.11 -3.61
C TYR A 48 2.47 2.44 -4.41
N LYS A 49 2.53 3.64 -4.98
CA LYS A 49 3.75 4.14 -5.63
C LYS A 49 4.62 4.83 -4.59
N ILE A 50 5.78 4.28 -4.30
CA ILE A 50 6.74 4.82 -3.33
C ILE A 50 7.77 5.67 -4.06
N LYS A 51 8.09 6.83 -3.49
CA LYS A 51 9.15 7.72 -3.98
C LYS A 51 10.48 6.96 -4.02
N ASN A 52 11.11 6.90 -5.19
CA ASN A 52 12.41 6.25 -5.43
C ASN A 52 12.47 4.72 -5.20
N ASP A 53 11.36 4.04 -4.88
CA ASP A 53 11.35 2.59 -4.56
C ASP A 53 10.32 1.77 -5.39
N GLY A 54 9.67 2.43 -6.34
CA GLY A 54 8.79 1.81 -7.33
C GLY A 54 7.34 1.66 -6.87
N ILE A 55 6.69 0.54 -7.23
CA ILE A 55 5.28 0.27 -6.90
C ILE A 55 5.20 -1.01 -6.06
N VAL A 56 4.39 -0.99 -5.01
CA VAL A 56 4.05 -2.17 -4.21
C VAL A 56 2.58 -2.50 -4.38
N LEU A 57 2.29 -3.80 -4.57
CA LEU A 57 0.94 -4.35 -4.71
C LEU A 57 0.60 -5.19 -3.48
N VAL A 58 -0.54 -4.90 -2.86
CA VAL A 58 -1.16 -5.73 -1.82
C VAL A 58 -2.50 -6.24 -2.36
N ILE A 59 -2.74 -7.54 -2.27
CA ILE A 59 -3.98 -8.18 -2.72
C ILE A 59 -4.73 -8.70 -1.49
N LYS A 60 -6.04 -8.45 -1.45
CA LYS A 60 -6.98 -8.92 -0.43
C LYS A 60 -8.19 -9.58 -1.06
#